data_AF-A0A0Q0CZD7-F1
#
_entry.id   AF-A0A0Q0CZD7-F1
#
_cell.length_a   1.000
_cell.length_b   1.000
_cell.length_c   1.000
_cell.angle_alpha   90.00
_cell.angle_beta   90.00
_cell.angle_gamma   90.00
#
_symmetry.space_group_name_H-M   'P 1'
#
loop_
_entity.id
_entity.type
_entity.pdbx_description
1 polymer ?
#
loop_
_entity_poly.entity_id
_entity_poly.type
_entity_poly.pdbx_seq_one_letter_code
_entity_poly.pdbx_strand_id
1 'polypeptide(L)'
;MVFGARSVNIVSFFKRETGSMAQQYQPGQRWISDSEAELGLGTVLAQDGRLLTVLYPATGETRQYALRNAPLTRVRFSPGDVITHFENWKMTVREVDDVDGLLVYHGLNAQNEVVTLPETQLSNFIQFRLATDRLFAGQIDQLSWFSLRYNTLEHTSRQLQSSLWGLGGVRAQPIAHQLHIAREVADRIAP
;
A
#
# COMPACT_ATOMS: atom_id res chain seq x y z
N MET A 1 0.32 -23.27 20.91
CA MET A 1 -0.31 -21.93 20.94
C MET A 1 0.28 -21.12 19.80
N VAL A 2 -0.49 -20.90 18.74
CA VAL A 2 -0.07 -20.10 17.59
C VAL A 2 -0.38 -18.65 17.93
N PHE A 3 0.64 -17.83 18.19
CA PHE A 3 0.47 -16.39 18.31
C PHE A 3 0.08 -15.85 16.93
N GLY A 4 -1.19 -15.53 16.76
CA GLY A 4 -1.67 -14.82 15.59
C GLY A 4 -0.99 -13.46 15.51
N ALA A 5 -0.24 -13.23 14.44
CA ALA A 5 0.25 -11.91 14.08
C ALA A 5 -0.98 -11.00 13.94
N ARG A 6 -1.22 -10.14 14.95
CA ARG A 6 -2.27 -9.14 14.86
C ARG A 6 -1.92 -8.21 13.70
N SER A 7 -2.80 -8.22 12.70
CA SER A 7 -2.76 -7.29 11.57
C SER A 7 -2.70 -5.86 12.09
N VAL A 8 -1.81 -5.06 11.51
CA VAL A 8 -1.72 -3.61 11.70
C VAL A 8 -3.11 -3.04 11.49
N ASN A 9 -3.66 -2.36 12.51
CA ASN A 9 -4.97 -1.74 12.40
C ASN A 9 -4.79 -0.38 11.73
N ILE A 10 -5.03 -0.27 10.42
CA ILE A 10 -4.97 1.02 9.71
C ILE A 10 -6.10 1.97 10.16
N VAL A 11 -7.07 1.51 10.95
CA VAL A 11 -8.16 2.34 11.49
C VAL A 11 -7.65 3.50 12.37
N SER A 12 -6.47 3.39 12.98
CA SER A 12 -5.87 4.48 13.79
C SER A 12 -5.36 5.67 12.96
N PHE A 13 -5.27 5.53 11.63
CA PHE A 13 -4.82 6.58 10.71
C PHE A 13 -5.90 7.62 10.39
N PHE A 14 -7.19 7.27 10.53
CA PHE A 14 -8.32 8.05 10.02
C PHE A 14 -9.04 8.92 11.06
N LYS A 15 -8.39 9.33 12.15
CA LYS A 15 -8.91 10.43 12.95
C LYS A 15 -8.64 11.74 12.22
N ARG A 16 -9.47 12.10 11.24
CA ARG A 16 -9.60 13.50 10.80
C ARG A 16 -10.01 14.28 12.04
N GLU A 17 -9.12 15.12 12.55
CA GLU A 17 -9.52 16.13 13.52
C GLU A 17 -10.52 17.06 12.83
N THR A 18 -11.80 16.80 13.06
CA THR A 18 -12.87 17.80 12.89
C THR A 18 -12.75 18.73 14.09
N GLY A 19 -11.74 19.59 14.05
CA GLY A 19 -11.42 20.56 15.09
C GLY A 19 -10.51 21.62 14.51
N SER A 20 -10.90 22.88 14.64
CA SER A 20 -10.28 24.05 14.03
C SER A 20 -8.88 24.38 14.56
N MET A 21 -7.88 23.57 14.23
CA MET A 21 -6.47 23.92 14.33
C MET A 21 -5.86 23.70 12.96
N ALA A 22 -5.25 24.75 12.39
CA ALA A 22 -4.57 24.64 11.10
C ALA A 22 -3.56 23.49 11.18
N GLN A 23 -3.75 22.45 10.37
CA GLN A 23 -2.86 21.29 10.33
C GLN A 23 -1.48 21.77 9.88
N GLN A 24 -0.57 21.93 10.84
CA GLN A 24 0.76 22.50 10.59
C GLN A 24 1.67 21.36 10.12
N TYR A 25 2.08 21.44 8.86
CA TYR A 25 3.02 20.49 8.28
C TYR A 25 4.42 20.82 8.79
N GLN A 26 5.12 19.80 9.29
CA GLN A 26 6.49 19.96 9.76
C GLN A 26 7.44 19.12 8.92
N PRO A 27 8.64 19.66 8.57
CA PRO A 27 9.67 18.88 7.90
C PRO A 27 9.96 17.57 8.65
N GLY A 28 10.02 16.47 7.92
CA GLY A 28 10.23 15.13 8.46
C GLY A 28 8.97 14.31 8.72
N GLN A 29 7.78 14.94 8.75
CA GLN A 29 6.52 14.20 8.93
C GLN A 29 6.24 13.27 7.75
N ARG A 30 5.62 12.12 8.04
CA ARG A 30 5.28 11.11 7.03
C ARG A 30 3.80 11.15 6.62
N TRP A 31 3.57 11.20 5.31
CA TRP A 31 2.25 11.39 4.71
C TRP A 31 2.06 10.54 3.45
N ILE A 32 0.81 10.23 3.12
CA ILE A 32 0.45 9.54 1.87
C ILE A 32 -0.45 10.44 1.02
N SER A 33 -0.33 10.33 -0.30
CA SER A 33 -1.28 10.93 -1.23
C SER A 33 -2.52 10.06 -1.33
N ASP A 34 -3.70 10.64 -1.10
CA ASP A 34 -4.98 9.95 -1.27
C ASP A 34 -5.27 9.66 -2.75
N SER A 35 -4.74 10.48 -3.66
CA SER A 35 -4.96 10.37 -5.11
C SER A 35 -3.90 9.52 -5.83
N GLU A 36 -2.72 9.38 -5.26
CA GLU A 36 -1.54 8.75 -5.88
C GLU A 36 -0.90 7.73 -4.90
N ALA A 37 -1.66 6.71 -4.51
CA ALA A 37 -1.24 5.72 -3.51
C ALA A 37 0.01 4.93 -3.93
N GLU A 38 0.28 4.84 -5.23
CA GLU A 38 1.45 4.20 -5.82
C GLU A 38 2.78 4.89 -5.48
N LEU A 39 2.76 6.16 -5.09
CA LEU A 39 3.95 6.89 -4.65
C LEU A 39 4.45 6.42 -3.27
N GLY A 40 3.60 5.74 -2.50
CA GLY A 40 3.94 5.23 -1.18
C GLY A 40 4.05 6.32 -0.11
N LEU A 41 4.98 6.13 0.82
CA LEU A 41 5.13 7.03 1.98
C LEU A 41 6.01 8.24 1.64
N GLY A 42 5.40 9.41 1.64
CA GLY A 42 6.05 10.70 1.46
C GLY A 42 6.59 11.28 2.76
N THR A 43 7.63 12.12 2.65
CA THR A 43 8.19 12.94 3.72
C THR A 43 8.00 14.41 3.39
N VAL A 44 7.45 15.18 4.32
CA VAL A 44 7.39 16.64 4.19
C VAL A 44 8.80 17.20 4.19
N LEU A 45 9.17 17.93 3.13
CA LEU A 45 10.45 18.63 3.05
C LEU A 45 10.32 20.06 3.58
N ALA A 46 9.32 20.78 3.11
CA ALA A 46 9.13 22.19 3.42
C ALA A 46 7.69 22.62 3.18
N GLN A 47 7.29 23.66 3.91
CA GLN A 47 6.08 24.42 3.68
C GLN A 47 6.48 25.86 3.37
N ASP A 48 6.18 26.34 2.16
CA ASP A 48 6.45 27.72 1.74
C ASP A 48 5.14 28.42 1.38
N GLY A 49 4.73 29.38 2.21
CA GLY A 49 3.50 30.13 2.06
C GLY A 49 2.26 29.23 1.97
N ARG A 50 1.81 28.96 0.75
CA ARG A 50 0.62 28.13 0.44
C ARG A 50 0.96 26.80 -0.21
N LEU A 51 2.25 26.48 -0.38
CA LEU A 51 2.72 25.26 -1.01
C LEU A 51 3.38 24.35 0.02
N LEU A 52 3.09 23.06 -0.10
CA LEU A 52 3.70 21.99 0.66
C LEU A 52 4.51 21.12 -0.29
N THR A 53 5.79 20.91 0.02
CA THR A 53 6.67 20.05 -0.76
C THR A 53 6.84 18.71 -0.05
N VAL A 54 6.53 17.63 -0.75
CA VAL A 54 6.62 16.25 -0.24
C VAL A 54 7.51 15.43 -1.16
N LEU A 55 8.51 14.76 -0.59
CA LEU A 55 9.37 13.81 -1.28
C LEU A 55 8.83 12.39 -1.07
N TYR A 56 8.70 11.61 -2.13
CA TYR A 56 8.34 10.20 -2.10
C TYR A 56 9.58 9.34 -2.38
N PRO A 57 10.28 8.83 -1.35
CA PRO A 57 11.58 8.19 -1.56
C PRO A 57 11.47 6.82 -2.24
N ALA A 58 10.28 6.21 -2.26
CA ALA A 58 10.05 4.95 -2.96
C ALA A 58 10.16 5.10 -4.49
N THR A 59 9.75 6.25 -5.03
CA THR A 59 9.80 6.57 -6.46
C THR A 59 10.88 7.60 -6.81
N GLY A 60 11.39 8.33 -5.82
CA GLY A 60 12.30 9.46 -6.00
C GLY A 60 11.60 10.75 -6.46
N GLU A 61 10.27 10.75 -6.55
CA GLU A 61 9.51 11.90 -7.02
C GLU A 61 9.28 12.93 -5.90
N THR A 62 9.25 14.20 -6.29
CA THR A 62 8.82 15.30 -5.42
C THR A 62 7.52 15.87 -5.94
N ARG A 63 6.53 16.04 -5.05
CA ARG A 63 5.24 16.67 -5.37
C ARG A 63 5.07 17.95 -4.56
N GLN A 64 4.40 18.91 -5.19
CA GLN A 64 3.97 20.14 -4.54
C GLN A 64 2.44 20.16 -4.45
N TYR A 65 1.91 20.38 -3.26
CA TYR A 65 0.48 20.45 -3.00
C TYR A 65 0.11 21.84 -2.50
N ALA A 66 -1.07 22.33 -2.87
CA ALA A 66 -1.63 23.53 -2.26
C ALA A 66 -2.14 23.20 -0.85
N LEU A 67 -1.66 23.94 0.15
CA LEU A 67 -1.89 23.64 1.57
C LEU A 67 -3.38 23.63 1.98
N ARG A 68 -4.23 24.41 1.28
CA ARG A 68 -5.67 24.51 1.59
C ARG A 68 -6.48 23.26 1.29
N ASN A 69 -6.02 22.43 0.36
CA ASN A 69 -6.75 21.28 -0.14
C ASN A 69 -5.81 20.12 -0.52
N ALA A 70 -4.69 20.01 0.17
CA ALA A 70 -3.74 18.93 -0.06
C ALA A 70 -4.44 17.59 0.24
N PRO A 71 -4.56 16.68 -0.75
CA PRO A 71 -5.20 15.38 -0.57
C PRO A 71 -4.21 14.42 0.12
N LEU A 72 -3.79 14.79 1.33
CA LEU A 72 -2.75 14.11 2.08
C LEU A 72 -3.31 13.59 3.40
N THR A 73 -2.97 12.35 3.71
CA THR A 73 -3.30 11.71 5.00
C THR A 73 -2.02 11.47 5.80
N ARG A 74 -1.98 11.91 7.06
CA ARG A 74 -0.81 11.75 7.93
C ARG A 74 -0.69 10.30 8.39
N VAL A 75 0.51 9.75 8.33
CA VAL A 75 0.80 8.39 8.77
C VAL A 75 1.15 8.37 10.25
N ARG A 76 0.38 7.65 11.05
CA ARG A 76 0.57 7.49 12.50
C ARG A 76 0.32 6.05 12.91
N PHE A 77 1.24 5.46 13.66
CA PHE A 77 1.06 4.12 14.22
C PHE A 77 0.64 4.20 15.69
N SER A 78 -0.07 3.18 16.17
CA SER A 78 -0.53 3.08 17.55
C SER A 78 0.20 1.97 18.31
N PRO A 79 0.22 2.01 19.66
CA PRO A 79 0.67 0.88 20.46
C PRO A 79 0.00 -0.43 20.03
N GLY A 80 0.81 -1.47 19.80
CA GLY A 80 0.40 -2.76 19.28
C GLY A 80 0.63 -2.95 17.78
N ASP A 81 0.88 -1.88 17.02
CA ASP A 81 1.22 -1.99 15.60
C ASP A 81 2.67 -2.47 15.41
N VAL A 82 2.91 -3.20 14.31
CA VAL A 82 4.24 -3.60 13.88
C VAL A 82 4.72 -2.66 12.78
N ILE A 83 5.79 -1.93 13.05
CA ILE A 83 6.40 -0.98 12.11
C ILE A 83 7.75 -1.49 11.61
N THR A 84 8.15 -1.01 10.44
CA THR A 84 9.38 -1.44 9.75
C THR A 84 10.29 -0.23 9.53
N HIS A 85 11.56 -0.37 9.91
CA HIS A 85 12.61 0.61 9.67
C HIS A 85 13.05 0.60 8.21
N PHE A 86 13.69 1.66 7.72
CA PHE A 86 14.23 1.71 6.35
C PHE A 86 15.30 0.63 6.08
N GLU A 87 15.97 0.13 7.12
CA GLU A 87 16.91 -1.01 7.06
C GLU A 87 16.23 -2.38 7.18
N ASN A 88 14.90 -2.44 7.05
CA ASN A 88 14.08 -3.65 7.05
C ASN A 88 13.96 -4.44 8.36
N TRP A 89 14.52 -3.96 9.47
CA TRP A 89 14.18 -4.52 10.78
C TRP A 89 12.80 -4.03 11.26
N LYS A 90 12.19 -4.77 12.19
CA LYS A 90 10.83 -4.53 12.66
C LYS A 90 10.77 -4.36 14.17
N MET A 91 9.80 -3.59 14.63
CA MET A 91 9.46 -3.46 16.04
C MET A 91 7.95 -3.44 16.25
N THR A 92 7.53 -3.85 17.44
CA THR A 92 6.16 -3.66 17.93
C THR A 92 6.10 -2.40 18.77
N VAL A 93 5.27 -1.44 18.37
CA VAL A 93 5.09 -0.16 19.07
C VAL A 93 4.47 -0.41 20.45
N ARG A 94 5.03 0.21 21.48
CA ARG A 94 4.48 0.23 22.85
C ARG A 94 4.05 1.62 23.27
N GLU A 95 4.79 2.63 22.84
CA GLU A 95 4.58 4.03 23.21
C GLU A 95 4.92 4.91 22.02
N VAL A 96 4.27 6.07 21.96
CA VAL A 96 4.43 7.05 20.89
C VAL A 96 4.51 8.42 21.53
N ASP A 97 5.65 9.07 21.34
CA ASP A 97 5.89 10.43 21.80
C ASP A 97 5.76 11.41 20.62
N ASP A 98 5.24 12.60 20.91
CA ASP A 98 5.24 13.74 19.99
C ASP A 98 6.31 14.73 20.46
N VAL A 99 7.37 14.85 19.66
CA VAL A 99 8.49 15.76 19.91
C VAL A 99 8.48 16.80 18.80
N ASP A 100 8.12 18.03 19.15
CA ASP A 100 8.00 19.15 18.23
C ASP A 100 7.13 18.81 16.99
N GLY A 101 6.04 18.06 17.14
CA GLY A 101 5.15 17.68 16.04
C GLY A 101 5.66 16.54 15.16
N LEU A 102 6.78 15.90 15.53
CA LEU A 102 7.28 14.66 14.94
C LEU A 102 7.05 13.48 15.89
N LEU A 103 6.63 12.35 15.33
CA LEU A 103 6.36 11.16 16.12
C LEU A 103 7.62 10.31 16.33
N VAL A 104 7.84 9.89 17.57
CA VAL A 104 8.89 8.96 17.97
C VAL A 104 8.24 7.70 18.54
N TYR A 105 8.52 6.55 17.93
CA TYR A 105 7.95 5.27 18.33
C TYR A 105 8.93 4.53 19.24
N HIS A 106 8.46 4.09 20.40
CA HIS A 106 9.22 3.25 21.32
C HIS A 106 8.60 1.87 21.40
N GLY A 107 9.42 0.82 21.42
CA GLY A 107 8.90 -0.53 21.43
C GLY A 107 9.97 -1.60 21.49
N LEU A 108 9.59 -2.82 21.08
CA LEU A 108 10.47 -3.98 21.13
C LEU A 108 10.72 -4.56 19.74
N ASN A 109 11.98 -4.91 19.45
CA ASN A 109 12.34 -5.66 18.25
C ASN A 109 12.05 -7.17 18.42
N ALA A 110 12.38 -7.98 17.41
CA ALA A 110 12.18 -9.43 17.44
C ALA A 110 12.99 -10.15 18.55
N GLN A 111 14.09 -9.54 18.99
CA GLN A 111 14.96 -10.00 20.08
C GLN A 111 14.48 -9.51 21.45
N ASN A 112 13.34 -8.82 21.50
CA ASN A 112 12.73 -8.28 22.72
C ASN A 112 13.58 -7.18 23.39
N GLU A 113 14.41 -6.49 22.61
CA GLU A 113 15.23 -5.35 23.01
C GLU A 113 14.45 -4.06 22.80
N VAL A 114 14.65 -3.08 23.71
CA VAL A 114 14.03 -1.76 23.61
C VAL A 114 14.70 -0.98 22.50
N VAL A 115 13.90 -0.57 21.52
CA VAL A 115 14.33 0.23 20.37
C VAL A 115 13.45 1.45 20.20
N THR A 116 14.04 2.50 19.66
CA THR A 116 13.38 3.78 19.35
C THR A 116 13.46 4.01 17.85
N LEU A 117 12.35 4.41 17.24
CA LEU A 117 12.25 4.66 15.81
C LEU A 117 11.54 6.01 15.59
N PRO A 118 12.27 7.06 15.17
CA PRO A 118 11.66 8.31 14.71
C PRO A 118 10.89 8.12 13.40
N GLU A 119 9.77 8.83 13.19
CA GLU A 119 8.94 8.67 11.99
C GLU A 119 9.72 8.88 10.67
N THR A 120 10.77 9.70 10.68
CA THR A 120 11.67 9.93 9.54
C THR A 120 12.39 8.67 9.05
N GLN A 121 12.56 7.67 9.91
CA GLN A 121 13.25 6.41 9.63
C GLN A 121 12.29 5.25 9.29
N LEU A 122 10.98 5.53 9.21
CA LEU A 122 10.01 4.55 8.74
C LEU A 122 10.30 4.13 7.29
N SER A 123 10.17 2.84 7.02
CA SER A 123 10.27 2.29 5.67
C SER A 123 9.37 3.04 4.69
N ASN A 124 9.88 3.30 3.48
CA ASN A 124 9.16 4.00 2.42
C ASN A 124 8.01 3.16 1.85
N PHE A 125 8.04 1.85 2.08
CA PHE A 125 7.05 0.91 1.60
C PHE A 125 6.02 0.63 2.69
N ILE A 126 4.92 1.39 2.68
CA ILE A 126 3.73 0.97 3.39
C ILE A 126 2.96 0.02 2.50
N GLN A 127 2.77 -1.22 2.97
CA GLN A 127 1.84 -2.13 2.32
C GLN A 127 0.43 -1.80 2.80
N PHE A 128 -0.37 -1.17 1.94
CA PHE A 128 -1.82 -1.06 2.13
C PHE A 128 -2.43 -2.45 1.95
N ARG A 129 -2.50 -3.23 3.03
CA ARG A 129 -2.78 -4.66 2.92
C ARG A 129 -4.27 -5.01 2.83
N LEU A 130 -5.21 -4.15 3.21
CA LEU A 130 -6.65 -4.51 3.16
C LEU A 130 -7.53 -3.48 2.43
N ALA A 131 -8.44 -4.00 1.59
CA ALA A 131 -9.52 -3.22 1.00
C ALA A 131 -10.43 -2.58 2.07
N THR A 132 -10.55 -3.23 3.23
CA THR A 132 -11.25 -2.73 4.41
C THR A 132 -10.67 -1.39 4.89
N ASP A 133 -9.35 -1.25 4.84
CA ASP A 133 -8.67 -0.03 5.29
C ASP A 133 -8.95 1.13 4.34
N ARG A 134 -8.97 0.86 3.03
CA ARG A 134 -9.38 1.84 2.01
C ARG A 134 -10.86 2.22 2.12
N LEU A 135 -11.72 1.28 2.47
CA LEU A 135 -13.14 1.56 2.70
C LEU A 135 -13.35 2.49 3.90
N PHE A 136 -12.69 2.21 5.04
CA PHE A 136 -12.74 3.09 6.22
C PHE A 136 -12.09 4.45 5.99
N ALA A 137 -11.13 4.52 5.06
CA ALA A 137 -10.52 5.76 4.58
C ALA A 137 -11.45 6.66 3.76
N GLY A 138 -12.62 6.14 3.34
CA GLY A 138 -13.44 6.78 2.32
C GLY A 138 -12.80 6.78 0.93
N GLN A 139 -11.72 6.02 0.73
CA GLN A 139 -11.10 5.80 -0.58
C GLN A 139 -11.90 4.71 -1.31
N ILE A 140 -13.02 5.13 -1.88
CA ILE A 140 -13.94 4.25 -2.61
C ILE A 140 -13.70 4.44 -4.11
N ASP A 141 -13.21 3.37 -4.75
CA ASP A 141 -13.11 3.32 -6.21
C ASP A 141 -14.52 3.34 -6.85
N GLN A 142 -14.63 3.86 -8.07
CA GLN A 142 -15.91 3.80 -8.79
C GLN A 142 -16.34 2.34 -8.99
N LEU A 143 -17.64 2.08 -8.88
CA LEU A 143 -18.23 0.75 -9.05
C LEU A 143 -17.87 0.11 -10.40
N SER A 144 -17.70 0.91 -11.46
CA SER A 144 -17.27 0.46 -12.79
C SER A 144 -15.89 -0.21 -12.77
N TRP A 145 -14.92 0.36 -12.05
CA TRP A 145 -13.58 -0.19 -11.91
C TRP A 145 -13.57 -1.48 -11.11
N PHE A 146 -14.35 -1.53 -10.02
CA PHE A 146 -14.54 -2.74 -9.24
C PHE A 146 -15.16 -3.85 -10.10
N SER A 147 -16.23 -3.53 -10.82
CA SER A 147 -16.94 -4.47 -11.70
C SER A 147 -16.03 -5.00 -12.81
N LEU A 148 -15.25 -4.11 -13.43
CA LEU A 148 -14.28 -4.49 -14.45
C LEU A 148 -13.24 -5.46 -13.87
N ARG A 149 -12.63 -5.12 -12.73
CA ARG A 149 -11.63 -5.96 -12.07
C ARG A 149 -12.20 -7.34 -11.73
N TYR A 150 -13.41 -7.38 -11.17
CA TYR A 150 -14.11 -8.63 -10.85
C TYR A 150 -14.34 -9.48 -12.10
N ASN A 151 -14.96 -8.90 -13.13
CA ASN A 151 -15.25 -9.59 -14.38
C ASN A 151 -13.96 -10.07 -15.07
N THR A 152 -12.90 -9.26 -15.09
CA THR A 152 -11.60 -9.64 -15.66
C THR A 152 -11.00 -10.85 -14.94
N LEU A 153 -11.05 -10.90 -13.61
CA LEU A 153 -10.56 -12.04 -12.84
C LEU A 153 -11.40 -13.29 -13.09
N GLU A 154 -12.73 -13.15 -13.15
CA GLU A 154 -13.66 -14.24 -13.48
C GLU A 154 -13.40 -14.80 -14.89
N HIS A 155 -13.25 -13.93 -15.89
CA HIS A 155 -12.92 -14.33 -17.27
C HIS A 155 -11.55 -14.99 -17.36
N THR A 156 -10.53 -14.41 -16.71
CA THR A 156 -9.17 -14.97 -16.68
C THR A 156 -9.19 -16.36 -16.06
N SER A 157 -9.87 -16.54 -14.92
CA SER A 157 -9.99 -17.84 -14.27
C SER A 157 -10.68 -18.87 -15.16
N ARG A 158 -11.76 -18.48 -15.85
CA ARG A 158 -12.45 -19.37 -16.80
C ARG A 158 -11.56 -19.77 -17.97
N GLN A 159 -10.80 -18.84 -18.52
CA GLN A 159 -9.91 -19.14 -19.64
C GLN A 159 -8.75 -20.06 -19.22
N LEU A 160 -8.10 -19.79 -18.08
CA LEU A 160 -7.00 -20.61 -17.58
C LEU A 160 -7.40 -22.05 -17.26
N GLN A 161 -8.67 -22.28 -16.88
CA GLN A 161 -9.22 -23.61 -16.64
C GLN A 161 -9.75 -24.28 -17.92
N SER A 162 -9.79 -23.56 -19.05
CA SER A 162 -10.30 -24.11 -20.30
C SER A 162 -9.34 -25.17 -20.85
N SER A 163 -9.88 -26.30 -21.28
CA SER A 163 -9.12 -27.32 -22.01
C SER A 163 -8.61 -26.85 -23.38
N LEU A 164 -9.01 -25.66 -23.82
CA LEU A 164 -8.58 -25.02 -25.07
C LEU A 164 -7.54 -23.91 -24.83
N TRP A 165 -7.07 -23.74 -23.59
CA TRP A 165 -6.03 -22.76 -23.28
C TRP A 165 -4.78 -23.01 -24.15
N GLY A 166 -4.25 -21.94 -24.74
CA GLY A 166 -3.13 -22.02 -25.70
C GLY A 166 -3.50 -22.48 -27.11
N LEU A 167 -4.68 -23.08 -27.32
CA LEU A 167 -5.14 -23.57 -28.64
C LEU A 167 -6.16 -22.65 -29.31
N GLY A 168 -6.89 -21.83 -28.54
CA GLY A 168 -7.95 -20.95 -29.07
C GLY A 168 -7.48 -19.63 -29.69
N GLY A 169 -6.21 -19.25 -29.50
CA GLY A 169 -5.67 -17.96 -29.99
C GLY A 169 -5.05 -18.02 -31.38
N VAL A 170 -4.90 -19.22 -31.96
CA VAL A 170 -4.22 -19.40 -33.26
C VAL A 170 -5.11 -18.94 -34.41
N ARG A 171 -4.56 -18.17 -35.35
CA ARG A 171 -5.25 -17.81 -36.60
C ARG A 171 -5.11 -18.93 -37.64
N ALA A 172 -5.68 -20.10 -37.35
CA ALA A 172 -5.70 -21.25 -38.26
C ALA A 172 -7.11 -21.85 -38.34
N GLN A 173 -7.41 -22.56 -39.43
CA GLN A 173 -8.66 -23.31 -39.52
C GLN A 173 -8.66 -24.45 -38.49
N PRO A 174 -9.78 -24.70 -37.78
CA PRO A 174 -9.86 -25.76 -36.79
C PRO A 174 -9.99 -27.12 -37.49
N ILE A 175 -8.86 -27.66 -37.95
CA ILE A 175 -8.79 -28.97 -38.57
C ILE A 175 -8.57 -30.01 -37.46
N ALA A 176 -9.51 -30.96 -37.34
CA ALA A 176 -9.57 -31.88 -36.20
C ALA A 176 -8.25 -32.62 -35.91
N HIS A 177 -7.58 -33.15 -36.95
CA HIS A 177 -6.31 -33.87 -36.76
C HIS A 177 -5.17 -32.94 -36.30
N GLN A 178 -5.15 -31.68 -36.74
CA GLN A 178 -4.11 -30.70 -36.34
C GLN A 178 -4.29 -30.27 -34.88
N LEU A 179 -5.54 -30.09 -34.45
CA LEU A 179 -5.87 -29.79 -33.05
C LEU A 179 -5.53 -30.96 -32.13
N HIS A 180 -5.74 -32.20 -32.59
CA HIS A 180 -5.37 -33.40 -31.84
C HIS A 180 -3.85 -33.46 -31.59
N ILE A 181 -3.04 -33.28 -32.64
CA ILE A 181 -1.58 -33.28 -32.54
C ILE A 181 -1.09 -32.13 -31.64
N ALA A 182 -1.62 -30.92 -31.84
CA ALA A 182 -1.22 -29.74 -31.05
C ALA A 182 -1.49 -29.95 -29.55
N ARG A 183 -2.63 -30.57 -29.20
CA ARG A 183 -2.94 -30.92 -27.82
C ARG A 183 -2.02 -32.00 -27.26
N GLU A 184 -1.81 -33.08 -28.02
CA GLU A 184 -1.00 -34.21 -27.58
C GLU A 184 0.48 -33.82 -27.33
N VAL A 185 1.02 -32.90 -28.13
CA VAL A 185 2.37 -32.36 -27.94
C VAL A 185 2.42 -31.38 -26.77
N ALA A 186 1.42 -30.49 -26.62
CA ALA A 186 1.37 -29.49 -25.55
C ALA A 186 1.25 -30.10 -24.14
N ASP A 187 0.62 -31.27 -24.01
CA ASP A 187 0.46 -31.96 -22.72
C ASP A 187 1.74 -32.73 -22.26
N ARG A 188 2.82 -32.72 -23.05
CA ARG A 188 4.10 -33.38 -22.70
C ARG A 188 4.95 -32.46 -21.81
N ILE A 189 5.58 -33.04 -20.77
CA ILE A 189 6.43 -32.32 -19.80
C ILE A 189 7.70 -31.72 -20.45
N ALA A 190 8.12 -32.26 -21.60
CA ALA A 190 9.22 -31.76 -22.41
C ALA A 190 8.89 -32.00 -23.91
N PRO A 191 8.21 -31.04 -24.56
CA PRO A 191 7.89 -31.11 -25.99
C PRO A 191 9.07 -30.77 -26.90
#